data_AF-A0AAW0X2P1-F1
#
_entry.id   AF-A0AAW0X2P1-F1
#
_cell.length_a   1.000
_cell.length_b   1.000
_cell.length_c   1.000
_cell.angle_alpha   90.00
_cell.angle_beta   90.00
_cell.angle_gamma   90.00
#
_symmetry.space_group_name_H-M   'P 1'
#
loop_
_entity.id
_entity.type
_entity.pdbx_description
1 polymer ?
#
loop_
_entity_poly.entity_id
_entity_poly.type
_entity_poly.pdbx_seq_one_letter_code
_entity_poly.pdbx_strand_id
1 'polypeptide(L)'
;MIAIPDFSAGAMENWGLITYRESRLLYDPAVSSASDEQGVMVAVTHELAHQWFGNLVTPDWWTDIWLNEGFASFMENTCSDHLEPTWKMWEQFVSSDLQVVLEMDSLESSHPISIPVGRPEEINQIFDDISYN
;
A
#
# COMPACT_ATOMS: atom_id res chain seq x y z
N MET A 1 3.93 13.31 -9.58
CA MET A 1 4.70 12.71 -8.48
C MET A 1 5.66 13.74 -7.93
N ILE A 2 5.74 13.89 -6.60
CA ILE A 2 6.67 14.82 -5.93
C ILE A 2 7.11 14.23 -4.58
N ALA A 3 8.40 14.34 -4.25
CA ALA A 3 8.92 13.99 -2.93
C ALA A 3 8.82 15.19 -1.98
N ILE A 4 8.34 14.95 -0.76
CA ILE A 4 8.20 15.95 0.31
C ILE A 4 9.23 15.60 1.41
N PRO A 5 10.13 16.54 1.78
CA PRO A 5 11.22 16.28 2.73
C PRO A 5 10.78 15.79 4.12
N ASP A 6 9.62 16.24 4.60
CA ASP A 6 9.03 15.83 5.87
C ASP A 6 7.58 15.41 5.63
N PHE A 7 7.37 14.11 5.49
CA PHE A 7 6.06 13.51 5.17
C PHE A 7 5.76 12.35 6.11
N SER A 8 4.67 12.48 6.86
CA SER A 8 4.29 11.53 7.92
C SER A 8 3.92 10.16 7.37
N ALA A 9 3.22 10.12 6.24
CA ALA A 9 2.89 8.88 5.52
C ALA A 9 4.07 8.40 4.66
N GLY A 10 3.92 7.23 4.03
CA GLY A 10 4.85 6.74 3.02
C GLY A 10 4.66 7.48 1.70
N ALA A 11 3.42 7.50 1.21
CA ALA A 11 2.97 8.22 0.04
C ALA A 11 1.46 8.55 0.18
N MET A 12 0.89 9.26 -0.80
CA MET A 12 -0.53 9.59 -0.87
C MET A 12 -0.94 9.88 -2.31
N GLU A 13 -2.07 9.30 -2.71
CA GLU A 13 -2.49 9.06 -4.08
C GLU A 13 -3.17 10.24 -4.78
N ASN A 14 -3.03 11.46 -4.23
CA ASN A 14 -3.75 12.65 -4.68
C ASN A 14 -3.82 12.73 -6.22
N TRP A 15 -5.03 12.70 -6.79
CA TRP A 15 -5.22 12.44 -8.22
C TRP A 15 -4.49 13.45 -9.11
N GLY A 16 -3.51 12.95 -9.87
CA GLY A 16 -2.66 13.76 -10.76
C GLY A 16 -1.45 14.43 -10.08
N LEU A 17 -1.37 14.41 -8.74
CA LEU A 17 -0.22 14.90 -7.97
C LEU A 17 0.09 13.99 -6.77
N ILE A 18 0.50 12.75 -7.06
CA ILE A 18 0.92 11.81 -6.03
C ILE A 18 2.12 12.37 -5.25
N THR A 19 2.07 12.31 -3.93
CA THR A 19 3.09 12.81 -3.00
C THR A 19 3.78 11.67 -2.27
N TYR A 20 5.10 11.75 -2.07
CA TYR A 20 5.89 10.70 -1.42
C TYR A 20 6.78 11.27 -0.33
N ARG A 21 7.09 10.46 0.68
CA ARG A 21 8.32 10.65 1.47
C ARG A 21 9.53 10.41 0.54
N GLU A 22 10.62 11.14 0.75
CA GLU A 22 11.84 11.02 -0.09
C GLU A 22 12.30 9.56 -0.30
N SER A 23 12.34 8.76 0.76
CA SER A 23 12.75 7.35 0.70
C SER A 23 11.80 6.43 -0.07
N ARG A 24 10.61 6.90 -0.47
CA ARG A 24 9.61 6.15 -1.24
C ARG A 24 9.53 6.58 -2.70
N LEU A 25 10.38 7.52 -3.13
CA LEU A 25 10.43 7.98 -4.53
C LEU A 25 11.85 8.13 -5.08
N LEU A 26 12.82 8.54 -4.25
CA LEU A 26 14.18 8.82 -4.68
C LEU A 26 15.06 7.58 -4.52
N TYR A 27 15.74 7.19 -5.59
CA TYR A 27 16.68 6.07 -5.64
C TYR A 27 17.97 6.51 -6.34
N ASP A 28 19.12 6.15 -5.77
CA ASP A 28 20.43 6.38 -6.37
C ASP A 28 21.23 5.06 -6.39
N PRO A 29 21.51 4.46 -7.57
CA PRO A 29 22.20 3.18 -7.65
C PRO A 29 23.63 3.19 -7.09
N ALA A 30 24.23 4.35 -6.84
CA ALA A 30 25.55 4.46 -6.22
C ALA A 30 25.52 4.25 -4.70
N VAL A 31 24.37 4.45 -4.05
CA VAL A 31 24.25 4.46 -2.57
C VAL A 31 23.04 3.70 -2.01
N SER A 32 21.98 3.54 -2.80
CA SER A 32 20.76 2.83 -2.43
C SER A 32 20.92 1.32 -2.57
N SER A 33 20.25 0.57 -1.71
CA SER A 33 20.23 -0.90 -1.73
C SER A 33 19.19 -1.44 -2.71
N ALA A 34 19.26 -2.74 -3.01
CA ALA A 34 18.21 -3.43 -3.79
C ALA A 34 16.84 -3.39 -3.08
N SER A 35 16.84 -3.38 -1.73
CA SER A 35 15.60 -3.22 -0.96
C SER A 35 15.01 -1.81 -1.11
N ASP A 36 15.84 -0.78 -1.28
CA ASP A 36 15.37 0.58 -1.52
C ASP A 36 14.77 0.69 -2.94
N GLU A 37 15.42 0.07 -3.93
CA GLU A 37 14.92 -0.01 -5.30
C GLU A 37 13.53 -0.65 -5.37
N GLN A 38 13.40 -1.83 -4.73
CA GLN A 38 12.13 -2.54 -4.65
C GLN A 38 11.09 -1.75 -3.87
N GLY A 39 11.47 -1.13 -2.75
CA GLY A 39 10.59 -0.30 -1.94
C GLY A 39 10.04 0.93 -2.68
N VAL A 40 10.84 1.54 -3.57
CA VAL A 40 10.39 2.62 -4.46
C VAL A 40 9.46 2.07 -5.55
N MET A 41 9.79 0.93 -6.17
CA MET A 41 8.93 0.29 -7.19
C MET A 41 7.53 -0.03 -6.63
N VAL A 42 7.49 -0.65 -5.46
CA VAL A 42 6.25 -1.02 -4.76
C VAL A 42 5.44 0.24 -4.44
N ALA A 43 6.04 1.24 -3.80
CA ALA A 43 5.34 2.49 -3.49
C ALA A 43 4.83 3.22 -4.75
N VAL A 44 5.61 3.28 -5.83
CA VAL A 44 5.16 3.92 -7.07
C VAL A 44 4.01 3.17 -7.71
N THR A 45 4.07 1.84 -7.76
CA THR A 45 3.01 1.02 -8.37
C THR A 45 1.72 0.99 -7.54
N HIS A 46 1.82 1.01 -6.21
CA HIS A 46 0.69 1.17 -5.28
C HIS A 46 -0.11 2.44 -5.57
N GLU A 47 0.57 3.58 -5.52
CA GLU A 47 -0.06 4.90 -5.68
C GLU A 47 -0.60 5.13 -7.09
N LEU A 48 0.02 4.49 -8.10
CA LEU A 48 -0.50 4.48 -9.45
C LEU A 48 -1.77 3.62 -9.57
N ALA A 49 -1.87 2.49 -8.87
CA ALA A 49 -3.10 1.70 -8.84
C ALA A 49 -4.29 2.51 -8.31
N HIS A 50 -4.03 3.37 -7.32
CA HIS A 50 -5.05 4.25 -6.76
C HIS A 50 -5.70 5.22 -7.75
N GLN A 51 -5.01 5.55 -8.84
CA GLN A 51 -5.55 6.43 -9.89
C GLN A 51 -6.79 5.80 -10.57
N TRP A 52 -6.96 4.47 -10.47
CA TRP A 52 -8.19 3.75 -10.87
C TRP A 52 -9.06 3.39 -9.66
N PHE A 53 -8.49 2.76 -8.64
CA PHE A 53 -9.22 2.26 -7.46
C PHE A 53 -8.88 3.11 -6.25
N GLY A 54 -9.80 3.98 -5.86
CA GLY A 54 -9.57 5.06 -4.88
C GLY A 54 -9.97 6.40 -5.43
N ASN A 55 -9.48 6.71 -6.63
CA ASN A 55 -9.71 7.99 -7.29
C ASN A 55 -10.86 7.93 -8.30
N LEU A 56 -10.75 7.08 -9.35
CA LEU A 56 -11.78 6.97 -10.38
C LEU A 56 -13.03 6.25 -9.85
N VAL A 57 -12.83 5.18 -9.07
CA VAL A 57 -13.89 4.50 -8.31
C VAL A 57 -13.50 4.57 -6.85
N THR A 58 -14.28 5.28 -6.05
CA THR A 58 -14.01 5.50 -4.62
C THR A 58 -15.02 4.73 -3.76
N PRO A 59 -14.63 4.17 -2.60
CA PRO A 59 -15.57 3.60 -1.64
C PRO A 59 -16.65 4.63 -1.25
N ASP A 60 -17.89 4.18 -1.08
CA ASP A 60 -18.98 5.05 -0.61
C ASP A 60 -18.74 5.50 0.85
N TRP A 61 -18.09 4.63 1.64
CA TRP A 61 -17.72 4.90 3.01
C TRP A 61 -16.41 4.20 3.41
N TRP A 62 -15.80 4.67 4.50
CA TRP A 62 -14.56 4.11 5.06
C TRP A 62 -14.67 2.65 5.46
N THR A 63 -15.88 2.15 5.71
CA THR A 63 -16.13 0.72 5.98
C THR A 63 -15.56 -0.20 4.90
N ASP A 64 -15.47 0.27 3.65
CA ASP A 64 -14.94 -0.52 2.53
C ASP A 64 -13.60 0.03 2.02
N ILE A 65 -12.76 0.59 2.92
CA ILE A 65 -11.45 1.14 2.55
C ILE A 65 -10.51 0.10 1.91
N TRP A 66 -10.71 -1.19 2.16
CA TRP A 66 -9.98 -2.29 1.52
C TRP A 66 -10.14 -2.29 -0.02
N LEU A 67 -11.24 -1.75 -0.57
CA LEU A 67 -11.41 -1.59 -2.02
C LEU A 67 -10.40 -0.59 -2.60
N ASN A 68 -9.88 0.31 -1.77
CA ASN A 68 -8.80 1.23 -2.08
C ASN A 68 -7.45 0.54 -1.83
N GLU A 69 -7.15 0.28 -0.55
CA GLU A 69 -5.81 -0.12 -0.09
C GLU A 69 -5.48 -1.55 -0.48
N GLY A 70 -6.35 -2.52 -0.19
CA GLY A 70 -6.14 -3.92 -0.54
C GLY A 70 -6.05 -4.14 -2.06
N PHE A 71 -6.80 -3.38 -2.86
CA PHE A 71 -6.65 -3.44 -4.31
C PHE A 71 -5.29 -2.86 -4.77
N ALA A 72 -4.85 -1.75 -4.19
CA ALA A 72 -3.55 -1.18 -4.48
C ALA A 72 -2.40 -2.12 -4.07
N SER A 73 -2.48 -2.77 -2.90
CA SER A 73 -1.54 -3.80 -2.43
C SER A 73 -1.46 -5.03 -3.35
N PHE A 74 -2.59 -5.45 -3.91
CA PHE A 74 -2.61 -6.51 -4.93
C PHE A 74 -1.92 -6.06 -6.23
N MET A 75 -2.20 -4.83 -6.67
CA MET A 75 -1.68 -4.30 -7.92
C MET A 75 -0.21 -3.92 -7.84
N GLU A 76 0.31 -3.45 -6.72
CA GLU A 76 1.74 -3.17 -6.55
C GLU A 76 2.57 -4.45 -6.77
N ASN A 77 2.12 -5.58 -6.22
CA ASN A 77 2.79 -6.87 -6.37
C ASN A 77 2.68 -7.36 -7.82
N THR A 78 1.49 -7.27 -8.42
CA THR A 78 1.26 -7.64 -9.82
C THR A 78 2.12 -6.82 -10.78
N CYS A 79 2.15 -5.49 -10.61
CA CYS A 79 2.89 -4.59 -11.47
C CYS A 79 4.39 -4.74 -11.27
N SER A 80 4.85 -4.81 -10.02
CA SER A 80 6.27 -4.99 -9.72
C SER A 80 6.81 -6.32 -10.25
N ASP A 81 6.04 -7.42 -10.14
CA ASP A 81 6.41 -8.72 -10.74
C ASP A 81 6.46 -8.67 -12.27
N HIS A 82 5.55 -7.91 -12.89
CA HIS A 82 5.54 -7.72 -14.34
C HIS A 82 6.75 -6.92 -14.84
N LEU A 83 7.11 -5.85 -14.12
CA LEU A 83 8.23 -4.96 -14.46
C LEU A 83 9.59 -5.62 -14.17
N GLU A 84 9.69 -6.36 -13.06
CA GLU A 84 10.91 -7.05 -12.64
C GLU A 84 10.65 -8.53 -12.28
N PRO A 85 10.43 -9.40 -13.29
CA PRO A 85 10.07 -10.82 -13.05
C PRO A 85 11.13 -11.63 -12.31
N THR A 86 12.37 -11.14 -12.25
CA THR A 86 13.45 -11.82 -11.53
C THR A 86 13.35 -11.66 -10.02
N TRP A 87 12.60 -10.67 -9.54
CA TRP A 87 12.38 -10.43 -8.12
C TRP A 87 11.42 -11.44 -7.50
N LYS A 88 10.55 -12.08 -8.31
CA LYS A 88 9.56 -13.07 -7.86
C LYS A 88 8.68 -12.50 -6.73
N MET A 89 8.03 -11.37 -6.99
CA MET A 89 7.28 -10.63 -5.97
C MET A 89 6.23 -11.50 -5.27
N TRP A 90 5.53 -12.35 -6.02
CA TRP A 90 4.55 -13.28 -5.47
C TRP A 90 5.13 -14.37 -4.56
N GLU A 91 6.40 -14.75 -4.73
CA GLU A 91 7.07 -15.65 -3.79
C GLU A 91 7.38 -14.90 -2.48
N GLN A 92 7.74 -13.63 -2.57
CA GLN A 92 7.99 -12.78 -1.40
C GLN A 92 6.70 -12.50 -0.62
N PHE A 93 5.61 -12.16 -1.32
CA PHE A 93 4.27 -11.89 -0.77
C PHE A 93 3.81 -12.94 0.26
N VAL A 94 4.09 -14.22 -0.01
CA VAL A 94 3.74 -15.31 0.90
C VAL A 94 4.34 -15.11 2.28
N SER A 95 5.59 -14.64 2.35
CA SER A 95 6.33 -14.45 3.60
C SER A 95 6.20 -13.04 4.18
N SER A 96 6.10 -12.01 3.34
CA SER A 96 6.05 -10.60 3.79
C SER A 96 4.67 -10.16 4.22
N ASP A 97 3.62 -10.66 3.57
CA ASP A 97 2.26 -10.13 3.72
C ASP A 97 1.31 -11.23 4.21
N LEU A 98 1.18 -12.33 3.44
CA LEU A 98 0.19 -13.37 3.74
C LEU A 98 0.42 -14.05 5.10
N GLN A 99 1.64 -14.47 5.40
CA GLN A 99 1.94 -15.10 6.71
C GLN A 99 1.76 -14.12 7.87
N VAL A 100 2.10 -12.85 7.65
CA VAL A 100 2.03 -11.78 8.64
C VAL A 100 0.57 -11.45 8.97
N VAL A 101 -0.28 -11.28 7.95
CA VAL A 101 -1.72 -11.01 8.15
C VAL A 101 -2.44 -12.23 8.72
N LEU A 102 -2.08 -13.46 8.34
CA LEU A 102 -2.66 -14.67 8.95
C LEU A 102 -2.36 -14.79 10.45
N GLU A 103 -1.18 -14.34 10.90
CA GLU A 103 -0.86 -14.29 12.33
C GLU A 103 -1.73 -13.24 13.04
N MET A 104 -1.85 -12.04 12.49
CA MET A 104 -2.68 -10.97 13.07
C MET A 104 -4.17 -11.33 13.08
N ASP A 105 -4.70 -11.87 11.98
CA ASP A 105 -6.10 -12.24 11.86
C ASP A 105 -6.47 -13.48 12.71
N SER A 106 -5.47 -14.18 13.26
CA SER A 106 -5.70 -15.24 14.24
C SER A 106 -6.03 -14.72 15.65
N LEU A 107 -5.85 -13.41 15.90
CA LEU A 107 -6.08 -12.80 17.20
C LEU A 107 -7.55 -12.46 17.42
N GLU A 108 -8.04 -12.60 18.66
CA GLU A 108 -9.39 -12.15 19.04
C GLU A 108 -9.59 -10.63 18.88
N SER A 109 -8.50 -9.86 18.84
CA SER A 109 -8.50 -8.42 18.63
C SER A 109 -8.48 -8.00 17.16
N SER A 110 -8.45 -8.96 16.21
CA SER A 110 -8.63 -8.67 14.79
C SER A 110 -10.05 -8.15 14.51
N HIS A 111 -10.31 -7.76 13.28
CA HIS A 111 -11.62 -7.33 12.82
C HIS A 111 -11.95 -7.84 11.40
N PRO A 112 -13.24 -7.88 11.02
CA PRO A 112 -13.61 -8.15 9.64
C PRO A 112 -13.11 -7.05 8.69
N ILE A 113 -12.77 -7.43 7.46
CA ILE A 113 -12.35 -6.50 6.39
C ILE A 113 -13.32 -5.31 6.24
N SER A 114 -14.63 -5.57 6.19
CA SER A 114 -15.65 -4.51 6.22
C SER A 114 -16.13 -4.29 7.65
N ILE A 115 -15.72 -3.17 8.26
CA ILE A 115 -16.06 -2.78 9.64
C ILE A 115 -16.84 -1.45 9.69
N PRO A 116 -17.93 -1.34 10.48
CA PRO A 116 -18.64 -0.08 10.64
C PRO A 116 -17.76 1.01 11.27
N VAL A 117 -17.67 2.15 10.58
CA VAL A 117 -16.95 3.34 11.08
C VAL A 117 -17.95 4.45 11.36
N GLY A 118 -18.06 4.86 12.62
CA GLY A 118 -19.00 5.89 13.06
C GLY A 118 -18.33 7.21 13.47
N ARG A 119 -17.03 7.20 13.75
CA ARG A 119 -16.28 8.37 14.22
C ARG A 119 -14.97 8.60 13.47
N PRO A 120 -14.51 9.86 13.31
CA PRO A 120 -13.27 10.15 12.60
C PRO A 120 -12.03 9.44 13.18
N GLU A 121 -11.98 9.23 14.49
CA GLU A 121 -10.83 8.59 15.15
C GLU A 121 -10.75 7.09 14.86
N GLU A 122 -11.85 6.47 14.40
CA GLU A 122 -11.92 5.07 14.01
C GLU A 122 -11.40 4.86 12.58
N ILE A 123 -11.40 5.89 11.73
CA ILE A 123 -10.91 5.80 10.33
C ILE A 123 -9.44 5.38 10.32
N ASN A 124 -8.58 6.03 11.11
CA ASN A 124 -7.17 5.70 11.15
C ASN A 124 -6.87 4.32 11.74
N GLN A 125 -7.84 3.69 12.43
CA GLN A 125 -7.66 2.37 13.02
C GLN A 125 -7.79 1.25 11.99
N ILE A 126 -8.42 1.52 10.85
CA ILE A 126 -8.67 0.54 9.80
C ILE A 126 -7.71 0.70 8.60
N PHE A 127 -6.77 1.64 8.69
CA PHE A 127 -5.59 1.67 7.82
C PHE A 127 -4.51 0.77 8.43
N ASP A 128 -4.78 -0.53 8.42
CA ASP A 128 -3.96 -1.57 9.05
C ASP A 128 -3.82 -2.79 8.15
N ASP A 129 -3.01 -3.77 8.60
CA ASP A 129 -2.68 -4.93 7.77
C ASP A 129 -3.89 -5.74 7.30
N ILE A 130 -5.05 -5.66 7.98
CA ILE A 130 -6.29 -6.34 7.54
C ILE A 130 -6.90 -5.68 6.30
N SER A 131 -6.82 -4.35 6.19
CA SER A 131 -7.31 -3.62 5.01
C SER A 131 -6.34 -3.68 3.83
N TYR A 132 -5.05 -3.87 4.09
CA TYR A 132 -3.99 -3.87 3.08
C TYR A 132 -3.66 -5.27 2.54
N ASN A 133 -3.65 -6.34 3.36
CA ASN A 133 -2.99 -7.62 3.05
C ASN A 133 -3.90 -8.86 3.06
#